data_AF-A0A835NA43-F1
#
_entry.id   AF-A0A835NA43-F1
#
_cell.length_a   1.000
_cell.length_b   1.000
_cell.length_c   1.000
_cell.angle_alpha   90.00
_cell.angle_beta   90.00
_cell.angle_gamma   90.00
#
_symmetry.space_group_name_H-M   'P 1'
#
loop_
_entity.id
_entity.type
_entity.pdbx_description
1 polymer ?
#
loop_
_entity_poly.entity_id
_entity_poly.type
_entity_poly.pdbx_seq_one_letter_code
_entity_poly.pdbx_strand_id
1 'polypeptide(L)'
;MDNRQDVLGNTSPEIIRWLCNLSESELDMLIRLKSLILHRAKVIGHDELAKNFDLPTLRAIGLLLMEYLKGKVKDLSQVQGLTKLVAFPECCNLLKGNPGEDSSMEELKACIGIDEGKRPTERPGEEATKLKKQRL
;
A
#
# COMPACT_ATOMS: atom_id res chain seq x y z
N MET A 1 4.93 2.35 20.80
CA MET A 1 3.61 2.97 20.62
C MET A 1 3.22 2.73 19.18
N ASP A 2 2.22 1.87 18.96
CA ASP A 2 1.79 1.44 17.63
C ASP A 2 0.88 2.54 17.06
N ASN A 3 1.48 3.51 16.35
CA ASN A 3 0.80 4.67 15.79
C ASN A 3 0.09 4.29 14.47
N ARG A 4 -0.85 3.35 14.53
CA ARG A 4 -1.63 2.94 13.34
C ARG A 4 -2.67 3.98 12.93
N GLN A 5 -2.93 4.97 13.77
CA GLN A 5 -3.94 6.00 13.56
C GLN A 5 -3.53 7.07 12.53
N ASP A 6 -2.26 7.07 12.08
CA ASP A 6 -1.74 8.06 11.13
C ASP A 6 -1.22 7.44 9.81
N VAL A 7 -1.50 6.15 9.57
CA VAL A 7 -0.92 5.37 8.45
C VAL A 7 -1.28 5.93 7.08
N LEU A 8 -2.41 6.63 6.98
CA LEU A 8 -2.89 7.26 5.75
C LEU A 8 -2.61 8.77 5.69
N GLY A 9 -2.27 9.43 6.79
CA GLY A 9 -2.02 10.88 6.86
C GLY A 9 -3.07 11.73 6.11
N ASN A 10 -2.63 12.85 5.51
CA ASN A 10 -3.44 13.73 4.64
C ASN A 10 -3.71 13.14 3.23
N THR A 11 -3.67 11.82 3.06
CA THR A 11 -3.87 11.21 1.74
C THR A 11 -5.35 11.31 1.32
N SER A 12 -5.59 11.88 0.13
CA SER A 12 -6.95 12.01 -0.42
C SER A 12 -7.64 10.64 -0.55
N PRO A 13 -8.95 10.53 -0.23
CA PRO A 13 -9.73 9.31 -0.43
C PRO A 13 -9.58 8.70 -1.83
N GLU A 14 -9.38 9.55 -2.85
CA GLU A 14 -9.19 9.09 -4.23
C GLU A 14 -7.91 8.27 -4.43
N ILE A 15 -6.85 8.60 -3.70
CA ILE A 15 -5.56 7.90 -3.76
C ILE A 15 -5.67 6.58 -3.00
N ILE A 16 -6.42 6.58 -1.91
CA ILE A 16 -6.70 5.38 -1.11
C ILE A 16 -7.53 4.39 -1.93
N ARG A 17 -8.61 4.85 -2.56
CA ARG A 17 -9.43 4.04 -3.47
C ARG A 17 -8.61 3.46 -4.62
N TRP A 18 -7.75 4.28 -5.23
CA TRP A 18 -6.83 3.81 -6.25
C TRP A 18 -5.92 2.68 -5.73
N LEU A 19 -5.37 2.83 -4.51
CA LEU A 19 -4.52 1.81 -3.90
C LEU A 19 -5.27 0.49 -3.69
N CYS A 20 -6.54 0.54 -3.26
CA CYS A 20 -7.40 -0.63 -3.07
C CYS A 20 -7.72 -1.37 -4.38
N ASN A 21 -7.67 -0.68 -5.52
CA ASN A 21 -7.95 -1.25 -6.84
C ASN A 21 -6.72 -1.90 -7.50
N LEU A 22 -5.54 -1.87 -6.85
CA LEU A 22 -4.34 -2.50 -7.38
C LEU A 22 -4.36 -4.02 -7.13
N SER A 23 -3.87 -4.77 -8.12
CA SER A 23 -3.53 -6.18 -7.94
C SER A 23 -2.29 -6.35 -7.07
N GLU A 24 -2.09 -7.56 -6.54
CA GLU A 24 -0.93 -7.88 -5.68
C GLU A 24 0.42 -7.57 -6.36
N SER A 25 0.56 -7.89 -7.65
CA SER A 25 1.80 -7.64 -8.40
C SER A 25 2.05 -6.15 -8.63
N GLU A 26 1.01 -5.34 -8.80
CA GLU A 26 1.11 -3.88 -8.91
C GLU A 26 1.49 -3.24 -7.57
N LEU A 27 0.93 -3.75 -6.48
CA LEU A 27 1.29 -3.32 -5.14
C LEU A 27 2.75 -3.69 -4.80
N ASP A 28 3.17 -4.93 -5.09
CA ASP A 28 4.57 -5.38 -4.93
C ASP A 28 5.54 -4.50 -5.74
N MET A 29 5.18 -4.13 -6.97
CA MET A 29 5.97 -3.20 -7.76
C MET A 29 6.14 -1.84 -7.08
N LEU A 30 5.07 -1.25 -6.55
CA LEU A 30 5.14 0.04 -5.84
C LEU A 30 5.98 -0.05 -4.55
N ILE A 31 5.86 -1.15 -3.81
CA ILE A 31 6.67 -1.41 -2.61
C ILE A 31 8.16 -1.50 -2.98
N ARG A 32 8.51 -2.26 -4.02
CA ARG A 32 9.88 -2.38 -4.51
C ARG A 32 10.42 -1.05 -5.02
N LEU A 33 9.60 -0.27 -5.72
CA LEU A 33 9.97 1.06 -6.19
C LEU A 33 10.29 2.00 -5.02
N LYS A 34 9.43 2.04 -3.99
CA LYS A 34 9.68 2.82 -2.77
C LYS A 34 10.95 2.36 -2.07
N SER A 35 11.15 1.04 -1.93
CA SER A 35 12.36 0.47 -1.34
C SER A 35 13.64 0.88 -2.09
N LEU A 36 13.61 0.85 -3.43
CA LEU A 36 14.72 1.28 -4.27
C LEU A 36 15.04 2.76 -4.07
N ILE A 37 14.03 3.62 -4.01
CA ILE A 37 14.19 5.06 -3.78
C ILE A 37 14.82 5.31 -2.40
N LEU A 38 14.28 4.69 -1.34
CA LEU A 38 14.83 4.79 0.02
C LEU A 38 16.29 4.34 0.07
N HIS A 39 16.59 3.19 -0.54
CA HIS A 39 17.94 2.65 -0.61
C HIS A 39 18.90 3.61 -1.34
N ARG A 40 18.48 4.15 -2.49
CA ARG A 40 19.28 5.10 -3.27
C ARG A 40 19.54 6.39 -2.48
N ALA A 41 18.51 6.98 -1.88
CA ALA A 41 18.61 8.17 -1.04
C ALA A 41 19.61 7.96 0.11
N LYS A 42 19.58 6.78 0.73
CA LYS A 42 20.53 6.39 1.77
C LYS A 42 21.96 6.27 1.26
N VAL A 43 22.17 5.60 0.13
CA VAL A 43 23.50 5.42 -0.46
C VAL A 43 24.16 6.75 -0.81
N ILE A 44 23.38 7.75 -1.25
CA ILE A 44 23.90 9.08 -1.56
C ILE A 44 23.98 10.02 -0.35
N GLY A 45 23.57 9.57 0.84
CA GLY A 45 23.59 10.37 2.07
C GLY A 45 22.49 11.43 2.15
N HIS A 46 21.39 11.27 1.40
CA HIS A 46 20.27 12.20 1.33
C HIS A 46 18.93 11.54 1.68
N ASP A 47 18.85 10.86 2.82
CA ASP A 47 17.67 10.17 3.33
C ASP A 47 16.41 11.05 3.33
N GLU A 48 16.57 12.35 3.56
CA GLU A 48 15.47 13.31 3.59
C GLU A 48 14.77 13.47 2.24
N LEU A 49 15.48 13.29 1.11
CA LEU A 49 14.88 13.33 -0.22
C LEU A 49 13.84 12.22 -0.39
N ALA A 50 14.02 11.10 0.31
CA ALA A 50 13.11 9.96 0.23
C ALA A 50 11.73 10.28 0.84
N LYS A 51 11.65 11.28 1.73
CA LYS A 51 10.38 11.74 2.33
C LYS A 51 9.44 12.37 1.30
N ASN A 52 9.98 12.91 0.21
CA ASN A 52 9.19 13.50 -0.89
C ASN A 52 8.46 12.43 -1.73
N PHE A 53 8.81 11.15 -1.58
CA PHE A 53 8.19 10.04 -2.32
C PHE A 53 7.04 9.43 -1.51
N ASP A 54 6.05 10.27 -1.26
CA ASP A 54 4.77 9.89 -0.69
C ASP A 54 3.93 9.06 -1.67
N LEU A 55 2.75 8.61 -1.22
CA LEU A 55 1.87 7.78 -2.05
C LEU A 55 1.41 8.50 -3.35
N PRO A 56 0.99 9.77 -3.34
CA PRO A 56 0.74 10.53 -4.56
C PRO A 56 1.93 10.53 -5.54
N THR A 57 3.14 10.75 -5.04
CA THR A 57 4.34 10.79 -5.88
C THR A 57 4.68 9.41 -6.44
N LEU A 58 4.57 8.35 -5.62
CA LEU A 58 4.77 6.98 -6.07
C LEU A 58 3.78 6.58 -7.16
N ARG A 59 2.51 7.00 -7.03
CA ARG A 59 1.49 6.81 -8.06
C ARG A 59 1.89 7.50 -9.37
N ALA A 60 2.34 8.75 -9.31
CA ALA A 60 2.77 9.49 -10.51
C ALA A 60 3.96 8.82 -11.21
N ILE A 61 4.95 8.35 -10.45
CA ILE A 61 6.10 7.62 -11.01
C ILE A 61 5.68 6.28 -11.60
N GLY A 62 4.83 5.52 -10.90
CA GLY A 62 4.28 4.26 -11.40
C GLY A 62 3.54 4.44 -12.73
N LEU A 63 2.70 5.48 -12.82
CA LEU A 63 2.00 5.88 -14.05
C LEU A 63 2.99 6.21 -15.19
N LEU A 64 3.99 7.05 -14.91
CA LEU A 64 4.99 7.45 -15.89
C LEU A 64 5.77 6.25 -16.43
N LEU A 65 6.18 5.34 -15.53
CA LEU A 65 6.88 4.11 -15.90
C LEU A 65 6.01 3.21 -16.78
N MET A 66 4.74 3.05 -16.42
CA MET A 66 3.82 2.20 -17.20
C MET A 66 3.47 2.81 -18.57
N GLU A 67 3.27 4.13 -18.67
CA GLU A 67 3.07 4.79 -19.97
C GLU A 67 4.33 4.73 -20.84
N TYR A 68 5.51 4.90 -20.25
CA TYR A 68 6.77 4.71 -20.96
C TYR A 68 6.92 3.27 -21.50
N LEU A 69 6.64 2.28 -20.66
CA LEU A 69 6.69 0.87 -21.05
C LEU A 69 5.67 0.57 -22.15
N LYS A 70 4.44 1.08 -22.03
CA LYS A 70 3.39 0.96 -23.07
C LYS A 70 3.85 1.53 -24.41
N GLY A 71 4.51 2.69 -24.42
CA GLY A 71 5.13 3.27 -25.61
C GLY A 71 6.19 2.35 -26.21
N LYS A 72 7.12 1.85 -25.38
CA LYS A 72 8.19 0.94 -25.82
C LYS A 72 7.69 -0.42 -26.30
N VAL A 73 6.65 -0.97 -25.69
CA VAL A 73 6.05 -2.24 -26.11
C VAL A 73 5.40 -2.11 -27.49
N LYS A 74 4.81 -0.97 -27.83
CA LYS A 74 4.30 -0.72 -29.20
C LYS A 74 5.44 -0.81 -30.22
N ASP A 75 6.58 -0.19 -29.92
CA ASP A 75 7.79 -0.23 -30.77
C ASP A 75 8.37 -1.65 -30.88
N LEU A 76 8.29 -2.44 -29.81
CA LEU A 76 8.86 -3.78 -29.71
C LEU A 76 7.90 -4.92 -30.07
N SER A 77 6.65 -4.62 -30.40
CA SER A 77 5.61 -5.61 -30.78
C SER A 77 5.98 -6.47 -31.99
N GLN A 78 7.02 -6.08 -32.74
CA GLN A 78 7.62 -6.82 -33.84
C GLN A 78 8.63 -7.90 -33.40
N VAL A 79 9.04 -7.93 -32.12
CA VAL A 79 10.01 -8.91 -31.60
C VAL A 79 9.29 -10.13 -31.02
N GLN A 80 9.56 -11.28 -31.61
CA GLN A 80 8.96 -12.57 -31.24
C GLN A 80 9.33 -12.94 -29.79
N GLY A 81 8.31 -13.11 -28.92
CA GLY A 81 8.48 -13.41 -27.49
C GLY A 81 7.94 -12.33 -26.54
N LEU A 82 7.70 -11.11 -27.04
CA LEU A 82 7.12 -10.01 -26.25
C LEU A 82 5.59 -9.90 -26.39
N THR A 83 4.92 -10.84 -27.05
CA THR A 83 3.47 -10.81 -27.31
C THR A 83 2.64 -10.75 -26.02
N LYS A 84 3.13 -11.33 -24.92
CA LYS A 84 2.49 -11.23 -23.58
C LYS A 84 2.56 -9.82 -22.98
N LEU A 85 3.55 -9.01 -23.37
CA LEU A 85 3.66 -7.62 -22.91
C LEU A 85 2.68 -6.69 -23.65
N VAL A 86 2.18 -7.06 -24.82
CA VAL A 86 1.25 -6.24 -25.60
C VAL A 86 -0.11 -6.07 -24.90
N ALA A 87 -0.58 -7.11 -24.20
CA ALA A 87 -1.83 -7.05 -23.42
C ALA A 87 -1.65 -6.44 -22.01
N PHE A 88 -0.40 -6.30 -21.55
CA PHE A 88 -0.09 -5.85 -20.19
C PHE A 88 -0.59 -4.42 -19.86
N PRO A 89 -0.45 -3.42 -20.75
CA PRO A 89 -0.91 -2.06 -20.46
C PRO A 89 -2.43 -1.91 -20.35
N GLU A 90 -3.21 -2.78 -21.00
CA GLU A 90 -4.68 -2.72 -20.99
C GLU A 90 -5.28 -3.31 -19.70
N CYS A 91 -4.57 -4.25 -19.08
CA CYS A 91 -4.98 -4.87 -17.83
C CYS A 91 -4.48 -4.14 -16.58
N CYS A 92 -3.50 -3.23 -16.72
CA CYS A 92 -2.83 -2.58 -15.59
C CYS A 92 -3.71 -1.49 -14.93
N ASN A 93 -4.11 -1.73 -13.68
CA ASN A 93 -4.88 -0.80 -12.85
C ASN A 93 -4.04 0.42 -12.44
N LEU A 94 -2.71 0.36 -12.50
CA LEU A 94 -1.87 1.57 -12.38
C LEU A 94 -2.21 2.59 -13.47
N LEU A 95 -2.47 2.14 -14.71
CA LEU A 95 -2.81 3.00 -15.86
C LEU A 95 -4.30 3.37 -15.92
N LYS A 96 -5.17 2.59 -15.28
CA LYS A 96 -6.60 2.91 -15.24
C LYS A 96 -6.82 4.07 -14.27
N GLY A 97 -7.24 5.21 -14.83
CA GLY A 97 -7.77 6.32 -14.04
C GLY A 97 -8.93 5.83 -13.18
N ASN A 98 -8.88 6.17 -11.89
CA ASN A 98 -9.76 5.77 -10.78
C ASN A 98 -11.06 5.07 -11.24
N PRO A 99 -11.08 3.73 -11.32
CA PRO A 99 -12.24 3.01 -11.84
C PRO A 99 -13.27 2.78 -10.72
N GLY A 100 -14.08 3.80 -10.46
CA GLY A 100 -15.45 3.64 -9.96
C GLY A 100 -15.69 3.30 -8.48
N GLU A 101 -16.93 3.66 -8.11
CA GLU A 101 -17.65 3.58 -6.83
C GLU A 101 -17.24 4.57 -5.72
N ASP A 102 -18.27 5.26 -5.20
CA ASP A 102 -18.21 6.20 -4.08
C ASP A 102 -18.07 5.42 -2.76
N SER A 103 -17.04 4.57 -2.65
CA SER A 103 -16.74 3.86 -1.41
C SER A 103 -16.46 4.88 -0.31
N SER A 104 -17.10 4.68 0.84
CA SER A 104 -16.89 5.51 2.02
C SER A 104 -15.44 5.40 2.51
N MET A 105 -14.95 6.42 3.24
CA MET A 105 -13.60 6.37 3.82
C MET A 105 -13.45 5.19 4.78
N GLU A 106 -14.53 4.83 5.47
CA GLU A 106 -14.62 3.71 6.41
C GLU A 106 -14.42 2.37 5.70
N GLU A 107 -15.07 2.16 4.54
CA GLU A 107 -14.87 0.98 3.71
C GLU A 107 -13.43 0.89 3.19
N LEU A 108 -12.88 2.01 2.73
CA LEU A 108 -11.50 2.07 2.24
C LEU A 108 -10.48 1.74 3.34
N LYS A 109 -10.69 2.23 4.57
CA LYS A 109 -9.85 1.90 5.73
C LYS A 109 -9.92 0.41 6.06
N ALA A 110 -11.11 -0.19 5.98
CA ALA A 110 -11.31 -1.62 6.22
C ALA A 110 -10.55 -2.47 5.18
N CYS A 111 -10.55 -2.08 3.90
CA CYS A 111 -9.78 -2.77 2.85
C CYS A 111 -8.26 -2.78 3.13
N ILE A 112 -7.73 -1.75 3.78
CA ILE A 112 -6.30 -1.60 4.10
C ILE A 112 -5.96 -2.24 5.46
N GLY A 113 -6.96 -2.76 6.19
CA GLY A 113 -6.77 -3.35 7.50
C GLY A 113 -6.52 -2.32 8.61
N ILE A 114 -6.92 -1.06 8.39
CA ILE A 114 -6.91 0.00 9.40
C ILE A 114 -8.26 -0.05 10.12
N ASP A 115 -8.46 -1.08 10.94
CA ASP A 115 -9.62 -1.16 11.82
C ASP A 115 -9.40 -0.23 13.02
N GLU A 116 -10.17 0.86 13.13
CA GLU A 116 -10.18 1.71 14.33
C GLU A 116 -10.86 1.02 15.53
N GLY A 117 -11.42 -0.18 15.32
CA GLY A 117 -12.34 -0.87 16.22
C GLY A 117 -11.77 -1.98 17.09
N LYS A 118 -10.56 -1.87 17.68
CA LYS A 118 -10.20 -2.74 18.83
C LYS A 118 -9.49 -1.96 19.95
N ARG A 119 -10.31 -1.39 20.85
CA ARG A 119 -9.88 -1.17 22.24
C ARG A 119 -9.36 -2.51 22.78
N PRO A 120 -8.19 -2.57 23.43
CA PRO A 120 -7.81 -3.76 24.18
C PRO A 120 -8.86 -3.96 25.26
N THR A 121 -9.66 -5.02 25.16
CA THR A 121 -10.52 -5.43 26.27
C THR A 121 -9.58 -5.83 27.41
N GLU A 122 -9.52 -5.00 28.45
CA GLU A 122 -8.91 -5.37 29.72
C GLU A 122 -9.52 -6.71 30.14
N ARG A 123 -8.68 -7.73 30.30
CA ARG A 123 -9.12 -9.01 30.86
C ARG A 123 -9.53 -8.74 32.31
N PRO A 124 -10.70 -9.20 32.78
CA PRO A 124 -11.04 -9.07 34.19
C PRO A 124 -10.01 -9.86 35.00
N GLY A 125 -9.38 -9.19 35.96
CA GLY A 125 -8.48 -9.82 36.92
C GLY A 125 -9.22 -10.92 37.66
N GLU A 126 -8.60 -12.10 37.68
CA GLU A 126 -9.07 -13.26 38.43
C GLU A 126 -8.78 -13.00 39.92
N GLU A 127 -9.79 -12.47 40.64
CA GLU A 127 -9.75 -12.39 42.09
C GLU A 127 -10.54 -13.53 42.72
N ALA A 128 -9.87 -14.17 43.68
CA ALA A 128 -10.35 -15.01 44.77
C ALA A 128 -10.51 -16.52 44.53
N THR A 129 -9.71 -17.28 45.27
CA THR A 129 -10.28 -18.11 46.33
C THR A 129 -9.30 -18.33 47.48
N LYS A 130 -9.63 -17.71 48.62
CA LYS A 130 -9.14 -18.11 49.95
C LYS A 130 -9.63 -19.52 50.24
N LEU A 131 -8.74 -20.43 50.62
CA LEU A 131 -9.14 -21.56 51.48
C LEU A 131 -8.07 -21.77 52.56
N LYS A 132 -8.43 -21.30 53.76
CA LYS A 132 -7.86 -21.73 55.04
C LYS A 132 -7.95 -23.25 55.12
N LYS A 133 -6.85 -23.91 55.51
CA LYS A 133 -6.86 -24.95 56.55
C LYS A 133 -5.47 -25.02 57.21
N GLN A 134 -5.45 -24.52 58.45
CA GLN A 134 -4.60 -25.01 59.56
C GLN A 134 -4.67 -26.56 59.64
N ARG A 135 -3.72 -27.33 60.17
CA ARG A 135 -2.54 -27.12 61.04
C ARG A 135 -1.77 -28.46 61.02
N LEU A 136 -0.56 -28.43 61.61
CA LEU A 136 0.24 -29.53 62.19
C LEU A 136 -0.28 -30.96 62.01
#